data_AF-A0A7X7B868-F1
#
_entry.id   AF-A0A7X7B868-F1
#
_cell.length_a   1.000
_cell.length_b   1.000
_cell.length_c   1.000
_cell.angle_alpha   90.00
_cell.angle_beta   90.00
_cell.angle_gamma   90.00
#
_symmetry.space_group_name_H-M   'P 1'
#
loop_
_entity.id
_entity.type
_entity.pdbx_description
1 polymer ?
#
loop_
_entity_poly.entity_id
_entity_poly.type
_entity_poly.pdbx_seq_one_letter_code
_entity_poly.pdbx_strand_id
1 'polypeptide(L)' 'MARALLEHEAKQLLRDHGLPVQDFLFCPTVDEAVEAAQKIGYPVVLKIVSPQIVHKSDA' A
#
# COMPACT_ATOMS: atom_id res chain seq x y z
N MET A 1 13.81 -13.67 14.38
CA MET A 1 13.11 -12.41 14.76
C MET A 1 12.11 -12.11 13.67
N ALA A 2 10.83 -11.90 13.99
CA ALA A 2 9.81 -11.58 12.99
C ALA A 2 9.89 -10.09 12.59
N ARG A 3 9.79 -9.80 11.29
CA ARG A 3 9.76 -8.43 10.73
C ARG A 3 8.31 -7.93 10.68
N ALA A 4 8.09 -6.64 10.95
CA ALA A 4 6.80 -6.01 10.70
C ALA A 4 6.49 -5.95 9.18
N LEU A 5 5.28 -6.35 8.80
CA LEU A 5 4.81 -6.23 7.43
C LEU A 5 4.59 -4.76 7.07
N LEU A 6 4.94 -4.39 5.84
CA LEU A 6 4.54 -3.13 5.23
C LEU A 6 3.05 -3.18 4.87
N GLU A 7 2.42 -2.03 4.73
CA GLU A 7 0.97 -1.95 4.50
C GLU A 7 0.50 -2.77 3.27
N HIS A 8 1.24 -2.70 2.15
CA HIS A 8 0.87 -3.45 0.94
C HIS A 8 1.02 -4.96 1.15
N GLU A 9 2.02 -5.41 1.91
CA GLU A 9 2.23 -6.82 2.25
C GLU A 9 1.11 -7.34 3.16
N ALA A 10 0.72 -6.54 4.17
CA ALA A 10 -0.39 -6.87 5.05
C ALA A 10 -1.72 -6.95 4.28
N LYS A 11 -2.00 -5.99 3.39
CA LYS A 11 -3.21 -6.04 2.55
C LYS A 11 -3.23 -7.22 1.60
N GLN A 12 -2.09 -7.56 1.00
CA GLN A 12 -1.99 -8.74 0.13
C GLN A 12 -2.29 -10.01 0.93
N LEU A 13 -1.70 -10.16 2.11
CA LEU A 13 -1.95 -11.30 3.00
C LEU A 13 -3.44 -11.43 3.34
N LEU A 14 -4.10 -10.33 3.69
CA LEU A 14 -5.54 -10.31 3.99
C LEU A 14 -6.37 -10.74 2.77
N ARG A 15 -6.06 -10.19 1.59
CA ARG A 15 -6.72 -10.53 0.31
C ARG A 15 -6.58 -12.00 -0.02
N ASP A 16 -5.38 -12.56 0.13
CA ASP A 16 -5.08 -13.98 -0.14
C ASP A 16 -5.86 -14.92 0.78
N HIS A 17 -6.30 -14.44 1.95
CA HIS A 17 -7.15 -15.17 2.90
C HIS A 17 -8.64 -14.83 2.75
N GLY A 18 -9.04 -14.16 1.68
CA GLY A 18 -10.45 -13.85 1.37
C GLY A 18 -11.05 -12.71 2.20
N LEU A 19 -10.23 -11.95 2.94
CA LEU A 19 -10.71 -10.78 3.66
C LEU A 19 -10.81 -9.57 2.72
N PRO A 20 -11.87 -8.76 2.84
CA PRO A 20 -12.05 -7.59 2.00
C PRO A 20 -10.98 -6.54 2.31
N VAL A 21 -10.26 -6.10 1.28
CA VAL A 21 -9.35 -4.96 1.32
C VAL A 21 -9.66 -4.07 0.11
N GLN A 22 -9.50 -2.77 0.28
CA GLN A 22 -9.60 -1.81 -0.82
C GLN A 22 -8.57 -2.13 -1.91
N ASP A 23 -8.87 -1.79 -3.16
CA ASP A 23 -7.89 -1.90 -4.24
C ASP A 23 -6.67 -1.01 -3.96
N PHE A 24 -5.50 -1.58 -4.21
CA PHE A 24 -4.23 -0.93 -3.98
C PHE A 24 -3.18 -1.46 -4.95
N LEU A 25 -2.21 -0.61 -5.26
CA LEU A 25 -1.03 -0.93 -6.06
C LEU A 25 0.19 -0.36 -5.32
N PHE A 26 1.23 -1.18 -5.17
CA PHE A 26 2.51 -0.69 -4.68
C PHE A 26 3.30 -0.09 -5.84
N CYS A 27 3.75 1.15 -5.67
CA CYS A 27 4.37 1.94 -6.75
C CYS A 27 5.72 2.49 -6.25
N PRO A 28 6.86 1.91 -6.65
CA PRO A 28 8.20 2.38 -6.26
C PRO A 28 8.63 3.65 -7.00
N THR A 29 7.94 4.04 -8.07
CA THR A 29 8.25 5.23 -8.89
C THR A 29 7.03 6.14 -9.04
N VAL A 30 7.30 7.40 -9.40
CA VAL A 30 6.24 8.40 -9.67
C VAL A 30 5.39 7.98 -10.86
N ASP A 31 6.01 7.52 -11.94
CA ASP A 31 5.30 7.11 -13.16
C ASP A 31 4.36 5.93 -12.88
N GLU A 32 4.82 4.92 -12.13
CA GLU A 32 3.96 3.80 -11.71
C GLU A 32 2.81 4.27 -10.80
N ALA A 33 3.04 5.25 -9.94
CA ALA A 33 2.00 5.81 -9.08
C ALA A 33 0.92 6.56 -9.90
N VAL A 34 1.33 7.27 -10.97
CA VAL A 34 0.40 7.93 -11.89
C VAL A 34 -0.42 6.90 -12.67
N GLU A 35 0.21 5.87 -13.23
CA GLU A 35 -0.49 4.79 -13.91
C GLU A 35 -1.46 4.05 -12.98
N ALA A 36 -1.03 3.78 -11.74
CA ALA A 36 -1.87 3.13 -10.73
C ALA A 36 -3.10 3.98 -10.40
N ALA A 37 -2.94 5.30 -10.24
CA ALA A 37 -4.06 6.20 -9.99
C ALA A 37 -5.08 6.20 -11.14
N GLN A 38 -4.61 6.16 -12.39
CA GLN A 38 -5.47 6.05 -13.56
C GLN A 38 -6.21 4.70 -13.63
N LYS A 39 -5.53 3.60 -13.27
CA LYS A 39 -6.11 2.24 -13.25
C LYS A 39 -7.17 2.08 -12.15
N ILE A 40 -6.92 2.63 -10.96
CA ILE A 40 -7.86 2.58 -9.82
C ILE A 40 -9.07 3.51 -10.07
N GLY A 41 -8.83 4.66 -10.70
CA GLY A 41 -9.83 5.70 -10.88
C GLY A 41 -9.90 6.65 -9.66
N TYR A 42 -10.35 7.88 -9.91
CA TYR A 42 -10.34 8.95 -8.90
C TYR A 42 -11.65 9.02 -8.11
N PRO A 43 -11.62 9.47 -6.84
CA PRO A 43 -10.44 9.95 -6.08
C PRO A 43 -9.57 8.83 -5.52
N VAL A 44 -8.26 9.09 -5.37
CA VAL A 44 -7.28 8.13 -4.82
C VAL A 44 -6.56 8.68 -3.58
N VAL A 45 -6.03 7.77 -2.76
CA VAL A 45 -5.15 8.09 -1.62
C VAL A 45 -3.75 7.57 -1.90
N LEU A 46 -2.75 8.45 -1.83
CA LEU A 46 -1.34 8.08 -1.88
C LEU A 46 -0.80 7.94 -0.45
N LYS A 47 -0.11 6.82 -0.16
CA LYS A 47 0.53 6.58 1.14
C LYS A 47 1.99 6.20 0.91
N ILE A 48 2.89 6.80 1.70
CA ILE A 48 4.28 6.37 1.76
C ILE A 48 4.36 4.95 2.32
N VAL A 49 5.26 4.15 1.76
CA VAL A 49 5.61 2.82 2.27
C VAL A 49 7.08 2.89 2.67
N SER A 50 7.35 2.82 3.97
CA SER A 50 8.72 2.86 4.50
C SER A 50 8.84 1.95 5.72
N PRO A 51 9.84 1.05 5.77
CA PRO A 51 10.14 0.27 6.98
C PRO A 51 10.51 1.15 8.19
N GLN A 52 10.91 2.40 7.95
CA GLN A 52 11.30 3.36 8.99
C GLN A 52 10.11 4.19 9.51
N ILE A 53 8.98 4.18 8.80
CA ILE A 53 7.78 4.96 9.13
C ILE A 53 6.59 4.00 9.06
N VAL A 54 6.43 3.19 10.10
CA VAL A 54 5.40 2.14 10.13
C VAL A 54 4.03 2.74 10.41
N HIS A 55 3.93 3.67 11.36
CA HIS A 55 2.74 4.51 11.54
C HIS A 55 3.03 5.96 11.17
N LYS A 56 2.03 6.62 10.56
CA LYS A 56 2.10 8.04 10.19
C LYS A 56 2.26 8.97 11.40
N SER A 57 2.00 8.48 12.60
CA SER A 57 2.20 9.19 13.87
C SER A 57 3.59 8.95 14.48
N ASP A 58 4.40 8.06 13.89
CA ASP A 58 5.80 7.86 14.27
C ASP A 58 6.72 8.95 13.69
N ALA A 59 6.16 9.82 12.83
CA ALA A 59 6.82 10.93 12.16
C ALA A 59 6.17 12.28 12.51
#